data_AF-A0A820Q7M8-F1
#
_entry.id   AF-A0A820Q7M8-F1
#
_cell.length_a   1.000
_cell.length_b   1.000
_cell.length_c   1.000
_cell.angle_alpha   90.00
_cell.angle_beta   90.00
_cell.angle_gamma   90.00
#
_symmetry.space_group_name_H-M   'P 1'
#
loop_
_entity.id
_entity.type
_entity.pdbx_description
1 polymer ?
#
loop_
_entity_poly.entity_id
_entity_poly.type
_entity_poly.pdbx_seq_one_letter_code
_entity_poly.pdbx_strand_id
1 'polypeptide(L)'
;MRPGRHISCQIDSKDDSSTNNTINDTNSDGIYTNGDLQYQSLLRQHPLNVKVTLIISPDHTGELIFSYLTQLNIVTVQGKLSGLKAQQSQTLTSTLLHNLLDDNDHGQLSPNPTTDFLFQQQGKSAPIFSDAIGGYPYYWIQQLCKCQMVPLQRQELVTDCSEIIKRLTQRMRARIALDRILINLEKNEMPLLAEGNETTSILNSSLRRSINNLTTLRSWREISFEDINKYEYIQILMNENLIDRVTTSIYECKFQSLSQDDNNKTILYAHIFIPANYPQARSIILLKLLLSTNGNKTTERTRANSENIKILERSLMCDIVYSPMTSMGSSLNDPSQHFTLLAQQIWRLSIGFPLLIDAESDLTCTSRRRQTLLSRLAD
;
A
#
# COMPACT_ATOMS: atom_id res chain seq x y z
N MET A 1 -5.51 -2.05 -36.87
CA MET A 1 -5.35 -0.59 -36.65
C MET A 1 -4.70 -0.39 -35.29
N ARG A 2 -3.47 0.16 -35.25
CA ARG A 2 -2.73 0.41 -33.99
C ARG A 2 -3.14 1.79 -33.45
N PRO A 3 -3.44 1.96 -32.15
CA PRO A 3 -3.69 3.28 -31.60
C PRO A 3 -2.36 3.97 -31.30
N GLY A 4 -2.19 5.18 -31.82
CA GLY A 4 -1.01 6.03 -31.61
C GLY A 4 -0.94 6.52 -30.16
N ARG A 5 0.26 6.49 -29.58
CA ARG A 5 0.57 7.21 -28.33
C ARG A 5 0.65 8.69 -28.66
N HIS A 6 -0.31 9.48 -28.20
CA HIS A 6 -0.25 10.93 -28.29
C HIS A 6 0.39 11.47 -27.02
N ILE A 7 1.59 12.03 -27.13
CA ILE A 7 2.21 12.83 -26.07
C ILE A 7 1.85 14.28 -26.40
N SER A 8 1.23 14.97 -25.45
CA SER A 8 0.94 16.40 -25.51
C SER A 8 1.85 17.11 -24.52
N CYS A 9 2.72 17.97 -25.01
CA CYS A 9 3.50 18.90 -24.21
C CYS A 9 2.90 20.29 -24.45
N GLN A 10 2.29 20.88 -23.43
CA GLN A 10 1.89 22.30 -23.44
C GLN A 10 2.88 23.09 -22.59
N ILE A 11 3.40 24.17 -23.17
CA ILE A 11 4.21 25.19 -22.50
C ILE A 11 3.29 26.38 -22.31
N ASP A 12 2.83 26.63 -21.08
CA ASP A 12 2.04 27.81 -20.78
C ASP A 12 2.96 28.95 -20.35
N SER A 13 3.14 29.94 -21.22
CA SER A 13 3.67 31.25 -20.88
C SER A 13 2.51 32.16 -20.46
N LYS A 14 2.52 32.65 -19.21
CA LYS A 14 1.58 33.67 -18.74
C LYS A 14 2.16 35.06 -19.03
N ASP A 15 1.51 35.77 -19.94
CA ASP A 15 1.68 37.21 -20.15
C ASP A 15 0.82 38.00 -19.14
N ASP A 16 1.38 39.13 -18.71
CA ASP A 16 0.81 40.06 -17.74
C ASP A 16 -0.45 40.77 -18.24
N SER A 17 -1.50 40.78 -17.42
CA SER A 17 -2.46 41.89 -17.42
C SER A 17 -3.09 42.07 -16.04
N SER A 18 -2.87 43.26 -15.49
CA SER A 18 -3.33 43.78 -14.21
C SER A 18 -4.86 43.83 -14.09
N THR A 19 -5.39 43.44 -12.92
CA THR A 19 -6.63 44.02 -12.39
C THR A 19 -6.65 43.90 -10.87
N ASN A 20 -6.73 45.06 -10.21
CA ASN A 20 -6.84 45.22 -8.76
C ASN A 20 -8.14 44.60 -8.24
N ASN A 21 -8.06 43.88 -7.11
CA ASN A 21 -9.08 43.91 -6.06
C ASN A 21 -8.53 43.40 -4.72
N THR A 22 -8.30 44.37 -3.85
CA THR A 22 -8.40 44.42 -2.39
C THR A 22 -8.64 43.09 -1.64
N ILE A 23 -7.65 42.64 -0.88
CA ILE A 23 -7.82 41.66 0.21
C ILE A 23 -7.12 42.18 1.47
N ASN A 24 -7.89 42.15 2.55
CA ASN A 24 -7.66 42.64 3.89
C ASN A 24 -6.29 42.30 4.49
N ASP A 25 -5.64 43.35 4.98
CA ASP A 25 -4.57 43.33 5.97
C ASP A 25 -5.00 42.55 7.22
N THR A 26 -4.32 41.43 7.48
CA THR A 26 -4.10 40.96 8.84
C THR A 26 -2.59 40.81 9.02
N ASN A 27 -2.00 41.88 9.56
CA ASN A 27 -0.62 41.95 10.02
C ASN A 27 -0.33 40.80 10.98
N SER A 28 0.44 39.84 10.50
CA SER A 28 1.28 38.97 11.33
C SER A 28 2.71 39.11 10.82
N ASP A 29 3.33 40.23 11.18
CA ASP A 29 4.77 40.46 10.98
C ASP A 29 5.54 39.49 11.88
N GLY A 30 5.70 38.25 11.40
CA GLY A 30 6.69 37.32 11.91
C GLY A 30 8.07 37.88 11.60
N ILE A 31 8.86 38.18 12.63
CA ILE A 31 10.27 38.55 12.50
C ILE A 31 11.01 37.30 11.99
N TYR A 32 11.15 37.18 10.68
CA TYR A 32 12.00 36.16 10.06
C TYR A 32 13.46 36.50 10.39
N THR A 33 14.18 35.56 11.01
CA THR A 33 15.61 35.75 11.23
C THR A 33 16.35 35.67 9.89
N ASN A 34 17.53 36.30 9.77
CA ASN A 34 18.33 36.22 8.53
C ASN A 34 18.61 34.77 8.10
N GLY A 35 18.70 33.82 9.03
CA GLY A 35 18.85 32.39 8.74
C GLY A 35 17.58 31.71 8.20
N ASP A 36 16.39 32.26 8.45
CA ASP A 36 15.15 31.75 7.88
C ASP A 36 15.00 32.14 6.40
N LEU A 37 15.38 33.38 6.06
CA LEU A 37 15.41 33.85 4.68
C LEU A 37 16.44 33.10 3.83
N GLN A 38 17.61 32.80 4.40
CA GLN A 38 18.65 32.00 3.72
C GLN A 38 18.25 30.52 3.60
N TYR A 39 17.54 29.97 4.59
CA TYR A 39 16.97 28.63 4.48
C TYR A 39 15.92 28.53 3.35
N GLN A 40 15.03 29.52 3.24
CA GLN A 40 14.03 29.58 2.17
C GLN A 40 14.68 29.81 0.80
N SER A 41 15.79 30.54 0.73
CA SER A 41 16.50 30.77 -0.54
C SER A 41 17.12 29.48 -1.09
N LEU A 42 17.63 28.58 -0.22
CA LEU A 42 18.12 27.26 -0.63
C LEU A 42 17.02 26.39 -1.24
N LEU A 43 15.78 26.51 -0.76
CA LEU A 43 14.60 25.78 -1.25
C LEU A 43 13.89 26.48 -2.41
N ARG A 44 14.50 27.51 -3.00
CA ARG A 44 13.91 28.26 -4.09
C ARG A 44 13.80 27.40 -5.36
N GLN A 45 12.55 27.17 -5.76
CA GLN A 45 12.22 26.53 -7.02
C GLN A 45 12.46 27.48 -8.19
N HIS A 46 12.91 26.91 -9.30
CA HIS A 46 12.90 27.55 -10.60
C HIS A 46 11.45 27.86 -11.00
N PRO A 47 11.17 29.03 -11.62
CA PRO A 47 9.80 29.43 -11.99
C PRO A 47 9.16 28.53 -13.05
N LEU A 48 9.97 27.88 -13.89
CA LEU A 48 9.50 26.89 -14.86
C LEU A 48 9.54 25.49 -14.25
N ASN A 49 8.44 24.76 -14.42
CA ASN A 49 8.30 23.34 -14.11
C ASN A 49 7.88 22.56 -15.36
N VAL A 50 8.05 21.24 -15.33
CA VAL A 50 7.62 20.35 -16.42
C VAL A 50 6.51 19.45 -15.90
N LYS A 51 5.34 19.50 -16.53
CA LYS A 51 4.22 18.61 -16.23
C LYS A 51 4.13 17.50 -17.28
N VAL A 52 4.13 16.25 -16.83
CA VAL A 52 3.92 15.06 -17.66
C VAL A 52 2.63 14.37 -17.22
N THR A 53 1.70 14.19 -18.15
CA THR A 53 0.41 13.54 -17.90
C THR A 53 0.34 12.19 -18.61
N LEU A 54 0.02 11.13 -17.86
CA LEU A 54 -0.17 9.76 -18.33
C LEU A 54 -1.65 9.39 -18.25
N ILE A 55 -2.25 9.07 -19.39
CA ILE A 55 -3.64 8.59 -19.44
C ILE A 55 -3.62 7.07 -19.29
N ILE A 56 -4.11 6.54 -18.16
CA ILE A 56 -4.10 5.11 -17.87
C ILE A 56 -5.39 4.45 -18.34
N SER A 57 -6.52 5.11 -18.08
CA SER A 57 -7.85 4.73 -18.54
C SER A 57 -8.71 6.01 -18.66
N PRO A 58 -9.93 5.98 -19.22
CA PRO A 58 -10.73 7.19 -19.42
C PRO A 58 -10.98 7.98 -18.13
N ASP A 59 -11.15 7.28 -17.01
CA ASP A 59 -11.41 7.90 -15.70
C ASP A 59 -10.15 8.11 -14.84
N HIS A 60 -8.98 7.62 -15.27
CA HIS A 60 -7.76 7.63 -14.46
C HIS A 60 -6.58 8.25 -15.20
N THR A 61 -6.06 9.33 -14.63
CA THR A 61 -4.90 10.06 -15.16
C THR A 61 -3.83 10.20 -14.07
N GLY A 62 -2.59 9.89 -14.43
CA GLY A 62 -1.42 10.14 -13.61
C GLY A 62 -0.74 11.44 -14.03
N GLU A 63 -0.36 12.28 -13.08
CA GLU A 63 0.37 13.52 -13.33
C GLU A 63 1.69 13.51 -12.56
N LEU A 64 2.76 13.91 -13.24
CA LEU A 64 4.07 14.15 -12.65
C LEU A 64 4.43 15.62 -12.88
N ILE A 65 4.81 16.33 -11.82
CA ILE A 65 5.29 17.71 -11.91
C ILE A 65 6.74 17.72 -11.46
N PHE A 66 7.64 18.01 -12.39
CA PHE A 66 9.07 18.13 -12.14
C PHE A 66 9.43 19.60 -11.88
N SER A 67 10.06 19.86 -10.75
CA SER A 67 10.55 21.17 -10.34
C SER A 67 12.07 21.12 -10.14
N TYR A 68 12.74 22.27 -10.28
CA TYR A 68 14.18 22.35 -10.12
C TYR A 68 14.56 23.30 -8.98
N LEU A 69 15.29 22.79 -8.00
CA LEU A 69 15.83 23.56 -6.88
C LEU A 69 17.20 24.11 -7.27
N THR A 70 17.18 25.34 -7.79
CA THR A 70 18.35 25.99 -8.41
C THR A 70 19.59 26.04 -7.52
N GLN A 71 19.43 26.36 -6.23
CA GLN A 71 20.55 26.50 -5.30
C GLN A 71 21.15 25.15 -4.89
N LEU A 72 20.34 24.10 -4.88
CA LEU A 72 20.78 22.75 -4.51
C LEU A 72 21.23 21.93 -5.71
N ASN A 73 20.93 22.38 -6.94
CA ASN A 73 21.13 21.65 -8.18
C ASN A 73 20.46 20.27 -8.16
N ILE A 74 19.20 20.24 -7.73
CA ILE A 74 18.40 19.02 -7.56
C ILE A 74 17.07 19.17 -8.28
N VAL A 75 16.63 18.13 -8.96
CA VAL A 75 15.29 18.03 -9.53
C VAL A 75 14.37 17.31 -8.54
N THR A 76 13.19 17.85 -8.27
CA THR A 76 12.16 17.18 -7.46
C THR A 76 10.99 16.79 -8.34
N VAL A 77 10.23 15.77 -7.92
CA VAL A 77 8.96 15.42 -8.56
C VAL A 77 7.84 15.32 -7.54
N GLN A 78 6.66 15.74 -7.97
CA GLN A 78 5.39 15.45 -7.31
C GLN A 78 4.58 14.51 -8.20
N GLY A 79 4.04 13.44 -7.60
CA GLY A 79 3.21 12.46 -8.30
C GLY A 79 1.77 12.54 -7.83
N LYS A 80 0.83 12.59 -8.77
CA LYS A 80 -0.61 12.54 -8.47
C LYS A 80 -1.29 11.51 -9.34
N LEU A 81 -2.24 10.77 -8.76
CA LEU A 81 -3.11 9.85 -9.48
C LEU A 81 -4.56 10.29 -9.26
N SER A 82 -5.25 10.68 -10.33
CA SER A 82 -6.64 11.12 -10.30
C SER A 82 -7.59 9.96 -10.59
N GLY A 83 -8.82 10.04 -10.07
CA GLY A 83 -9.88 9.05 -10.30
C GLY A 83 -10.04 7.99 -9.21
N LEU A 84 -9.16 7.98 -8.19
CA LEU A 84 -9.28 7.11 -7.02
C LEU A 84 -10.45 7.51 -6.12
N LYS A 85 -11.11 6.53 -5.50
CA LYS A 85 -12.35 6.77 -4.71
C LYS A 85 -12.34 6.17 -3.30
N ALA A 86 -11.36 5.33 -2.95
CA ALA A 86 -11.24 4.81 -1.58
C ALA A 86 -11.02 5.97 -0.59
N GLN A 87 -11.48 5.82 0.64
CA GLN A 87 -11.25 6.81 1.70
C GLN A 87 -9.74 7.05 1.91
N GLN A 88 -8.93 6.00 1.74
CA GLN A 88 -7.48 6.03 1.90
C GLN A 88 -6.70 6.21 0.59
N SER A 89 -7.37 6.72 -0.45
CA SER A 89 -6.76 7.01 -1.76
C SER A 89 -5.60 8.02 -1.69
N GLN A 90 -5.59 8.88 -0.68
CA GLN A 90 -4.50 9.83 -0.45
C GLN A 90 -3.19 9.11 -0.15
N THR A 91 -3.21 8.06 0.69
CA THR A 91 -2.04 7.24 1.03
C THR A 91 -1.50 6.50 -0.20
N LEU A 92 -2.40 6.05 -1.09
CA LEU A 92 -2.00 5.42 -2.36
C LEU A 92 -1.29 6.39 -3.30
N THR A 93 -1.68 7.67 -3.25
CA THR A 93 -1.13 8.73 -4.09
C THR A 93 0.19 9.25 -3.53
N SER A 94 0.29 9.50 -2.23
CA SER A 94 1.53 9.98 -1.59
C SER A 94 2.68 8.99 -1.76
N THR A 95 2.40 7.69 -1.72
CA THR A 95 3.39 6.62 -1.89
C THR A 95 3.61 6.19 -3.34
N LEU A 96 3.03 6.90 -4.32
CA LEU A 96 3.00 6.47 -5.73
C LEU A 96 4.40 6.24 -6.31
N LEU A 97 5.33 7.14 -6.01
CA LEU A 97 6.68 7.14 -6.58
C LEU A 97 7.74 6.51 -5.66
N HIS A 98 7.37 6.20 -4.41
CA HIS A 98 8.27 5.58 -3.46
C HIS A 98 8.65 4.18 -3.95
N ASN A 99 9.94 3.85 -3.85
CA ASN A 99 10.49 2.55 -4.20
C ASN A 99 10.13 2.13 -5.64
N LEU A 100 10.18 3.07 -6.60
CA LEU A 100 9.78 2.80 -7.98
C LEU A 100 10.80 1.94 -8.73
N LEU A 101 12.10 2.22 -8.54
CA LEU A 101 13.21 1.54 -9.20
C LEU A 101 14.24 0.93 -8.23
N ASP A 102 14.47 1.57 -7.09
CA ASP A 102 15.28 1.05 -5.98
C ASP A 102 14.39 0.94 -4.75
N ASP A 103 14.43 -0.20 -4.06
CA ASP A 103 13.64 -0.44 -2.86
C ASP A 103 14.07 0.46 -1.67
N ASN A 104 15.24 1.10 -1.76
CA ASN A 104 15.76 2.03 -0.75
C ASN A 104 15.55 3.52 -1.11
N ASP A 105 14.97 3.82 -2.28
CA ASP A 105 14.75 5.21 -2.72
C ASP A 105 13.33 5.70 -2.39
N HIS A 106 13.21 6.28 -1.19
CA HIS A 106 11.99 6.93 -0.71
C HIS A 106 11.87 8.40 -1.15
N GLY A 107 12.94 8.98 -1.72
CA GLY A 107 12.95 10.39 -2.12
C GLY A 107 12.81 11.40 -0.98
N GLN A 108 12.98 10.99 0.29
CA GLN A 108 12.89 11.89 1.45
C GLN A 108 14.20 12.61 1.79
N LEU A 109 15.33 12.05 1.37
CA LEU A 109 16.66 12.58 1.63
C LEU A 109 17.26 13.13 0.34
N SER A 110 18.15 14.12 0.49
CA SER A 110 18.88 14.64 -0.67
C SER A 110 19.83 13.58 -1.22
N PRO A 111 19.82 13.32 -2.54
CA PRO A 111 20.84 12.49 -3.18
C PRO A 111 22.20 13.20 -3.29
N ASN A 112 22.28 14.51 -3.00
CA ASN A 112 23.51 15.30 -3.07
C ASN A 112 24.08 15.54 -1.66
N PRO A 113 25.27 15.01 -1.31
CA PRO A 113 25.88 15.27 0.00
C PRO A 113 26.22 16.74 0.25
N THR A 114 26.35 17.55 -0.81
CA THR A 114 26.55 19.00 -0.69
C THR A 114 25.36 19.70 -0.04
N THR A 115 24.15 19.13 -0.18
CA THR A 115 22.94 19.69 0.43
C THR A 115 23.06 19.78 1.94
N ASP A 116 23.52 18.70 2.59
CA ASP A 116 23.68 18.68 4.04
C ASP A 116 24.68 19.74 4.50
N PHE A 117 25.78 19.91 3.76
CA PHE A 117 26.78 20.93 4.04
C PHE A 117 26.22 22.35 3.90
N LEU A 118 25.44 22.63 2.84
CA LEU A 118 24.83 23.94 2.63
C LEU A 118 23.83 24.30 3.73
N PHE A 119 23.03 23.34 4.20
CA PHE A 119 22.12 23.57 5.33
C PHE A 119 22.88 23.73 6.65
N GLN A 120 23.93 22.94 6.88
CA GLN A 120 24.78 23.06 8.08
C GLN A 120 25.48 24.42 8.15
N GLN A 121 25.92 24.98 7.03
CA GLN A 121 26.45 26.35 6.99
C GLN A 121 25.44 27.39 7.47
N GLN A 122 24.14 27.12 7.30
CA GLN A 122 23.04 27.95 7.77
C GLN A 122 22.59 27.63 9.20
N GLY A 123 23.32 26.76 9.90
CA GLY A 123 22.99 26.30 11.25
C GLY A 123 21.73 25.41 11.30
N LYS A 124 21.32 24.81 10.17
CA LYS A 124 20.12 23.98 10.06
C LYS A 124 20.45 22.58 9.53
N SER A 125 19.57 21.63 9.82
CA SER A 125 19.63 20.30 9.19
C SER A 125 18.95 20.37 7.82
N ALA A 126 19.36 19.50 6.90
CA ALA A 126 18.66 19.36 5.63
C ALA A 126 17.20 18.92 5.87
N PRO A 127 16.24 19.42 5.08
CA PRO A 127 14.85 19.06 5.23
C PRO A 127 14.59 17.62 4.80
N ILE A 128 13.55 17.05 5.40
CA ILE A 128 12.90 15.86 4.86
C ILE A 128 12.01 16.32 3.70
N PHE A 129 12.36 15.92 2.48
CA PHE A 129 11.62 16.30 1.29
C PHE A 129 10.22 15.70 1.28
N SER A 130 9.27 16.48 0.81
CA SER A 130 7.85 16.13 0.73
C SER A 130 7.15 17.01 -0.29
N ASP A 131 5.88 16.71 -0.58
CA ASP A 131 5.06 17.56 -1.47
C ASP A 131 5.00 19.02 -0.98
N ALA A 132 5.01 19.25 0.34
CA ALA A 132 5.00 20.58 0.93
C ALA A 132 6.29 21.39 0.64
N ILE A 133 7.40 20.73 0.34
CA ILE A 133 8.71 21.34 0.08
C ILE A 133 9.05 21.28 -1.41
N GLY A 134 8.04 21.06 -2.27
CA GLY A 134 8.24 21.04 -3.73
C GLY A 134 8.46 19.66 -4.34
N GLY A 135 8.20 18.60 -3.58
CA GLY A 135 8.30 17.22 -4.04
C GLY A 135 9.57 16.51 -3.59
N TYR A 136 9.78 15.34 -4.18
CA TYR A 136 10.77 14.37 -3.72
C TYR A 136 11.95 14.27 -4.71
N PRO A 137 13.21 14.40 -4.25
CA PRO A 137 14.39 14.26 -5.09
C PRO A 137 14.86 12.81 -5.21
N TYR A 138 14.10 11.97 -5.91
CA TYR A 138 14.50 10.57 -6.16
C TYR A 138 15.79 10.47 -6.99
N TYR A 139 16.59 9.44 -6.75
CA TYR A 139 17.85 9.18 -7.46
C TYR A 139 17.64 8.98 -8.96
N TRP A 140 16.61 8.23 -9.34
CA TRP A 140 16.32 7.92 -10.75
C TRP A 140 16.00 9.18 -11.56
N ILE A 141 15.48 10.23 -10.93
CA ILE A 141 15.19 11.51 -11.60
C ILE A 141 16.48 12.28 -11.84
N GLN A 142 17.37 12.31 -10.85
CA GLN A 142 18.65 13.00 -11.00
C GLN A 142 19.44 12.40 -12.16
N GLN A 143 19.40 11.07 -12.29
CA GLN A 143 20.04 10.36 -13.39
C GLN A 143 19.35 10.61 -14.73
N LEU A 144 18.01 10.60 -14.77
CA LEU A 144 17.22 10.93 -15.96
C LEU A 144 17.57 12.33 -16.48
N CYS A 145 17.73 13.30 -15.57
CA CYS A 145 18.10 14.68 -15.87
C CYS A 145 19.61 14.90 -16.04
N LYS A 146 20.43 13.86 -15.86
CA LYS A 146 21.91 13.91 -15.90
C LYS A 146 22.49 14.96 -14.94
N CYS A 147 21.85 15.16 -13.79
CA CYS A 147 22.41 15.97 -12.72
C CYS A 147 23.72 15.31 -12.24
N GLN A 148 24.81 16.08 -12.22
CA GLN A 148 26.10 15.58 -11.76
C GLN A 148 26.03 15.32 -10.26
N MET A 149 25.99 14.05 -9.89
CA MET A 149 26.06 13.59 -8.51
C MET A 149 27.31 12.75 -8.33
N VAL A 150 27.97 12.87 -7.18
CA VAL A 150 29.01 11.92 -6.79
C VAL A 150 28.27 10.69 -6.26
N PRO A 151 28.25 9.55 -6.97
CA PRO A 151 27.50 8.38 -6.51
C PRO A 151 28.16 7.83 -5.24
N LEU A 152 27.45 7.85 -4.11
CA LEU A 152 27.91 7.19 -2.89
C LEU A 152 27.89 5.65 -3.03
N GLN A 153 27.03 5.11 -3.88
CA GLN A 153 26.99 3.71 -4.29
C GLN A 153 26.77 3.62 -5.80
N ARG A 154 27.61 2.84 -6.50
CA ARG A 154 27.41 2.51 -7.92
C ARG A 154 26.23 1.55 -8.05
N GLN A 155 25.02 2.07 -8.12
CA GLN A 155 23.94 1.32 -8.73
C GLN A 155 23.79 1.79 -10.17
N GLU A 156 23.95 0.87 -11.13
CA GLU A 156 23.50 1.04 -12.51
C GLU A 156 21.97 1.07 -12.51
N LEU A 157 21.42 2.21 -12.12
CA LEU A 157 20.00 2.47 -12.21
C LEU A 157 19.65 2.74 -13.68
N VAL A 158 18.46 2.27 -14.05
CA VAL A 158 17.93 2.24 -15.41
C VAL A 158 18.03 3.60 -16.11
N THR A 159 18.81 3.68 -17.19
CA THR A 159 19.02 4.91 -17.97
C THR A 159 17.96 5.17 -19.04
N ASP A 160 17.00 4.26 -19.24
CA ASP A 160 15.99 4.35 -20.30
C ASP A 160 14.66 4.88 -19.76
N CYS A 161 14.24 6.05 -20.27
CA CYS A 161 12.94 6.66 -20.04
C CYS A 161 11.78 5.67 -20.26
N SER A 162 11.93 4.77 -21.25
CA SER A 162 10.90 3.78 -21.62
C SER A 162 10.57 2.84 -20.47
N GLU A 163 11.58 2.34 -19.76
CA GLU A 163 11.38 1.41 -18.64
C GLU A 163 10.82 2.15 -17.43
N ILE A 164 11.24 3.39 -17.15
CA ILE A 164 10.65 4.24 -16.11
C ILE A 164 9.15 4.43 -16.35
N ILE A 165 8.77 4.82 -17.58
CA ILE A 165 7.36 5.02 -17.95
C ILE A 165 6.58 3.71 -17.81
N LYS A 166 7.17 2.58 -18.20
CA LYS A 166 6.55 1.26 -18.08
C LYS A 166 6.30 0.88 -16.62
N ARG A 167 7.30 1.05 -15.74
CA ARG A 167 7.19 0.81 -14.28
C ARG A 167 6.14 1.71 -13.65
N LEU A 168 6.15 3.00 -14.01
CA LEU A 168 5.18 3.97 -13.52
C LEU A 168 3.75 3.62 -13.96
N THR A 169 3.57 3.25 -15.23
CA THR A 169 2.27 2.80 -15.76
C THR A 169 1.78 1.55 -15.03
N GLN A 170 2.67 0.59 -14.77
CA GLN A 170 2.33 -0.63 -14.02
C GLN A 170 1.95 -0.30 -12.58
N ARG A 171 2.70 0.59 -11.92
CA ARG A 171 2.41 1.06 -10.55
C ARG A 171 1.07 1.78 -10.48
N MET A 172 0.76 2.66 -11.42
CA MET A 172 -0.54 3.35 -11.47
C MET A 172 -1.70 2.36 -11.67
N ARG A 173 -1.56 1.38 -12.56
CA ARG A 173 -2.56 0.31 -12.72
C ARG A 173 -2.75 -0.52 -11.45
N ALA A 174 -1.65 -0.85 -10.77
CA ALA A 174 -1.71 -1.52 -9.48
C ALA A 174 -2.47 -0.71 -8.43
N ARG A 175 -2.21 0.62 -8.35
CA ARG A 175 -2.92 1.51 -7.42
C ARG A 175 -4.40 1.62 -7.74
N ILE A 176 -4.78 1.69 -9.01
CA ILE A 176 -6.19 1.69 -9.43
C ILE A 176 -6.88 0.37 -9.04
N ALA A 177 -6.23 -0.77 -9.26
CA ALA A 177 -6.78 -2.06 -8.88
C ALA A 177 -6.89 -2.20 -7.35
N LEU A 178 -5.87 -1.75 -6.61
CA LEU A 178 -5.88 -1.72 -5.15
C LEU A 178 -7.00 -0.82 -4.61
N ASP A 179 -7.22 0.37 -5.20
CA ASP A 179 -8.32 1.28 -4.84
C ASP A 179 -9.68 0.58 -4.94
N ARG A 180 -9.93 -0.19 -6.00
CA ARG A 180 -11.15 -0.99 -6.13
C ARG A 180 -11.29 -2.06 -5.05
N ILE A 181 -10.19 -2.71 -4.68
CA ILE A 181 -10.16 -3.68 -3.58
C ILE A 181 -10.51 -2.99 -2.26
N LEU A 182 -9.89 -1.85 -1.97
CA LEU A 182 -10.12 -1.08 -0.74
C LEU A 182 -11.55 -0.56 -0.66
N ILE A 183 -12.14 -0.05 -1.74
CA ILE A 183 -13.55 0.39 -1.77
C ILE A 183 -14.50 -0.74 -1.35
N ASN A 184 -14.25 -1.97 -1.82
CA ASN A 184 -15.08 -3.12 -1.44
C ASN A 184 -14.91 -3.44 0.06
N LEU A 185 -13.67 -3.43 0.56
CA LEU A 185 -13.37 -3.72 1.96
C LEU A 185 -13.91 -2.65 2.92
N GLU A 186 -13.85 -1.38 2.54
CA GLU A 186 -14.46 -0.26 3.28
C GLU A 186 -15.98 -0.41 3.40
N LYS A 187 -16.62 -1.04 2.40
CA LYS A 187 -18.05 -1.41 2.43
C LYS A 187 -18.32 -2.73 3.18
N ASN A 188 -17.29 -3.34 3.76
CA ASN A 188 -17.32 -4.68 4.36
C ASN A 188 -17.76 -5.78 3.38
N GLU A 189 -17.47 -5.59 2.10
CA GLU A 189 -17.71 -6.57 1.05
C GLU A 189 -16.42 -7.29 0.64
N MET A 190 -16.54 -8.57 0.34
CA MET A 190 -15.41 -9.34 -0.20
C MET A 190 -15.02 -8.79 -1.59
N PRO A 191 -13.72 -8.50 -1.82
CA PRO A 191 -13.27 -7.93 -3.08
C PRO A 191 -13.39 -8.94 -4.22
N LEU A 192 -13.62 -8.46 -5.45
CA LEU A 192 -13.72 -9.31 -6.64
C LEU A 192 -12.32 -9.80 -7.06
N LEU A 193 -12.18 -11.10 -7.36
CA LEU A 193 -10.89 -11.70 -7.75
C LEU A 193 -10.47 -11.39 -9.19
N ALA A 194 -11.44 -11.03 -10.04
CA ALA A 194 -11.23 -10.54 -11.40
C ALA A 194 -12.51 -9.85 -11.91
N GLU A 195 -12.35 -8.82 -12.74
CA GLU A 195 -13.38 -8.31 -13.63
C GLU A 195 -13.07 -8.88 -15.03
N GLY A 196 -13.93 -9.74 -15.61
CA GLY A 196 -13.84 -9.97 -17.06
C GLY A 196 -14.02 -11.37 -17.63
N ASN A 197 -14.53 -12.37 -16.90
CA ASN A 197 -14.94 -13.65 -17.51
C ASN A 197 -16.08 -14.31 -16.73
N GLU A 198 -17.03 -14.92 -17.45
CA GLU A 198 -18.19 -15.60 -16.86
C GLU A 198 -17.78 -16.63 -15.81
N THR A 199 -16.65 -17.31 -16.01
CA THR A 199 -16.09 -18.32 -15.09
C THR A 199 -15.62 -17.73 -13.76
N THR A 200 -15.00 -16.55 -13.74
CA THR A 200 -14.58 -15.90 -12.48
C THR A 200 -15.77 -15.30 -11.75
N SER A 201 -16.80 -14.85 -12.46
CA SER A 201 -18.08 -14.45 -11.86
C SER A 201 -18.80 -15.61 -11.16
N ILE A 202 -18.78 -16.80 -11.76
CA ILE A 202 -19.36 -18.03 -11.18
C ILE A 202 -18.56 -18.49 -9.95
N LEU A 203 -17.23 -18.44 -10.00
CA LEU A 203 -16.37 -18.77 -8.85
C LEU A 203 -16.57 -17.76 -7.71
N ASN A 204 -16.58 -16.46 -8.03
CA ASN A 204 -16.86 -15.41 -7.06
C ASN A 204 -18.25 -15.61 -6.43
N SER A 205 -19.29 -15.90 -7.20
CA SER A 205 -20.65 -16.07 -6.65
C SER A 205 -20.82 -17.36 -5.84
N SER A 206 -20.20 -18.46 -6.26
CA SER A 206 -20.29 -19.76 -5.57
C SER A 206 -19.48 -19.76 -4.26
N LEU A 207 -18.24 -19.26 -4.29
CA LEU A 207 -17.42 -19.07 -3.10
C LEU A 207 -18.05 -18.04 -2.16
N ARG A 208 -18.57 -16.92 -2.67
CA ARG A 208 -19.26 -15.90 -1.86
C ARG A 208 -20.46 -16.49 -1.14
N ARG A 209 -21.28 -17.30 -1.82
CA ARG A 209 -22.43 -17.95 -1.19
C ARG A 209 -22.02 -18.94 -0.09
N SER A 210 -20.99 -19.75 -0.32
CA SER A 210 -20.53 -20.75 0.65
C SER A 210 -19.87 -20.10 1.87
N ILE A 211 -19.03 -19.09 1.67
CA ILE A 211 -18.30 -18.41 2.75
C ILE A 211 -19.19 -17.46 3.55
N ASN A 212 -20.11 -16.75 2.89
CA ASN A 212 -21.04 -15.84 3.58
C ASN A 212 -21.93 -16.55 4.60
N ASN A 213 -22.05 -17.88 4.52
CA ASN A 213 -22.77 -18.67 5.52
C ASN A 213 -21.92 -19.00 6.76
N LEU A 214 -20.59 -18.84 6.68
CA LEU A 214 -19.63 -19.26 7.71
C LEU A 214 -18.92 -18.07 8.37
N THR A 215 -18.56 -17.06 7.59
CA THR A 215 -17.82 -15.89 8.05
C THR A 215 -18.34 -14.60 7.44
N THR A 216 -18.18 -13.52 8.18
CA THR A 216 -18.49 -12.16 7.71
C THR A 216 -17.32 -11.24 7.98
N LEU A 217 -16.95 -10.47 6.95
CA LEU A 217 -16.12 -9.28 7.12
C LEU A 217 -16.97 -8.23 7.85
N ARG A 218 -16.51 -7.77 9.01
CA ARG A 218 -17.24 -6.84 9.87
C ARG A 218 -16.67 -5.44 9.88
N SER A 219 -15.36 -5.31 9.67
CA SER A 219 -14.68 -4.03 9.70
C SER A 219 -13.39 -4.09 8.91
N TRP A 220 -13.11 -3.00 8.21
CA TRP A 220 -11.83 -2.65 7.60
C TRP A 220 -11.46 -1.24 8.05
N ARG A 221 -10.27 -1.06 8.63
CA ARG A 221 -9.77 0.25 9.04
C ARG A 221 -8.26 0.37 8.88
N GLU A 222 -7.80 1.56 8.55
CA GLU A 222 -6.38 1.91 8.62
C GLU A 222 -5.95 2.11 10.07
N ILE A 223 -4.75 1.67 10.42
CA ILE A 223 -4.19 1.78 11.77
C ILE A 223 -2.79 2.39 11.68
N SER A 224 -2.42 3.21 12.67
CA SER A 224 -1.09 3.81 12.76
C SER A 224 -0.02 2.79 13.18
N PHE A 225 1.24 3.08 12.86
CA PHE A 225 2.38 2.31 13.38
C PHE A 225 2.45 2.32 14.91
N GLU A 226 2.04 3.41 15.56
CA GLU A 226 2.05 3.55 17.02
C GLU A 226 1.03 2.61 17.69
N ASP A 227 -0.15 2.47 17.09
CA ASP A 227 -1.20 1.60 17.59
C ASP A 227 -0.87 0.13 17.41
N ILE A 228 -0.28 -0.23 16.27
CA ILE A 228 0.05 -1.62 15.98
C ILE A 228 1.28 -2.11 16.77
N ASN A 229 2.19 -1.21 17.13
CA ASN A 229 3.39 -1.55 17.90
C ASN A 229 3.08 -2.05 19.32
N LYS A 230 1.84 -1.86 19.79
CA LYS A 230 1.36 -2.36 21.08
C LYS A 230 1.24 -3.90 21.11
N TYR A 231 1.22 -4.56 19.95
CA TYR A 231 1.07 -6.01 19.85
C TYR A 231 2.43 -6.72 19.80
N GLU A 232 2.68 -7.61 20.76
CA GLU A 232 3.95 -8.34 20.88
C GLU A 232 4.25 -9.23 19.66
N TYR A 233 3.24 -9.91 19.11
CA TYR A 233 3.41 -10.81 17.96
C TYR A 233 3.82 -10.10 16.65
N ILE A 234 3.77 -8.75 16.63
CA ILE A 234 4.15 -7.93 15.48
C ILE A 234 5.62 -7.51 15.57
N GLN A 235 6.24 -7.58 16.76
CA GLN A 235 7.63 -7.18 16.97
C GLN A 235 8.61 -7.96 16.10
N ILE A 236 8.27 -9.19 15.69
CA ILE A 236 9.10 -9.96 14.74
C ILE A 236 9.26 -9.23 13.39
N LEU A 237 8.21 -8.58 12.88
CA LEU A 237 8.33 -7.82 11.62
C LEU A 237 9.18 -6.56 11.80
N MET A 238 9.10 -5.94 12.98
CA MET A 238 9.85 -4.73 13.33
C MET A 238 11.34 -5.02 13.52
N ASN A 239 11.68 -6.10 14.24
CA ASN A 239 13.04 -6.47 14.57
C ASN A 239 13.82 -6.97 13.34
N GLU A 240 13.14 -7.67 12.44
CA GLU A 240 13.71 -8.21 11.20
C GLU A 240 13.69 -7.18 10.05
N ASN A 241 13.23 -5.95 10.28
CA ASN A 241 13.10 -4.89 9.27
C ASN A 241 12.36 -5.36 8.00
N LEU A 242 11.33 -6.20 8.16
CA LEU A 242 10.55 -6.75 7.04
C LEU A 242 9.50 -5.78 6.51
N ILE A 243 9.29 -4.66 7.19
CA ILE A 243 8.35 -3.60 6.81
C ILE A 243 9.05 -2.25 6.92
N ASP A 244 8.82 -1.42 5.92
CA ASP A 244 9.25 -0.03 5.93
C ASP A 244 8.23 0.82 6.69
N ARG A 245 8.69 1.46 7.77
CA ARG A 245 7.86 2.29 8.66
C ARG A 245 7.29 3.54 7.98
N VAL A 246 7.93 3.99 6.90
CA VAL A 246 7.55 5.22 6.21
C VAL A 246 6.54 4.91 5.11
N THR A 247 6.77 3.84 4.35
CA THR A 247 6.03 3.61 3.09
C THR A 247 5.00 2.48 3.16
N THR A 248 4.97 1.71 4.25
CA THR A 248 4.02 0.60 4.42
C THR A 248 2.71 1.09 5.04
N SER A 249 1.59 0.91 4.33
CA SER A 249 0.26 1.16 4.86
C SER A 249 -0.21 -0.04 5.70
N ILE A 250 -0.88 0.22 6.82
CA ILE A 250 -1.31 -0.80 7.77
C ILE A 250 -2.83 -0.79 7.90
N TYR A 251 -3.44 -1.96 7.75
CA TYR A 251 -4.88 -2.14 7.90
C TYR A 251 -5.19 -3.23 8.92
N GLU A 252 -6.25 -3.01 9.70
CA GLU A 252 -6.85 -4.05 10.54
C GLU A 252 -8.20 -4.44 9.95
N CYS A 253 -8.34 -5.75 9.77
CA CYS A 253 -9.49 -6.38 9.19
C CYS A 253 -10.10 -7.34 10.21
N LYS A 254 -11.41 -7.20 10.48
CA LYS A 254 -12.12 -8.01 11.48
C LYS A 254 -13.09 -8.96 10.79
N PHE A 255 -12.85 -10.26 10.95
CA PHE A 255 -13.77 -11.32 10.58
C PHE A 255 -14.52 -11.85 11.80
N GLN A 256 -15.79 -12.20 11.60
CA GLN A 256 -16.62 -12.84 12.62
C GLN A 256 -17.26 -14.11 12.05
N SER A 257 -17.21 -15.19 12.84
CA SER A 257 -17.92 -16.43 12.53
C SER A 257 -19.43 -16.25 12.70
N LEU A 258 -20.22 -16.82 11.78
CA LEU A 258 -21.68 -16.82 11.85
C LEU A 258 -22.27 -18.08 12.51
N SER A 259 -21.46 -19.12 12.72
CA SER A 259 -21.94 -20.45 13.11
C SER A 259 -22.05 -20.64 14.62
N GLN A 260 -22.09 -19.58 15.41
CA GLN A 260 -22.01 -19.67 16.88
C GLN A 260 -23.10 -18.84 17.58
N ASP A 261 -23.65 -19.42 18.65
CA ASP A 261 -24.66 -18.80 19.53
C ASP A 261 -24.15 -17.49 20.16
N ASP A 262 -25.06 -16.64 20.67
CA ASP A 262 -24.71 -15.37 21.31
C ASP A 262 -23.65 -15.45 22.42
N ASN A 263 -23.50 -16.63 23.03
CA ASN A 263 -22.57 -16.91 24.13
C ASN A 263 -21.17 -17.32 23.69
N ASN A 264 -20.99 -17.78 22.45
CA ASN A 264 -19.71 -18.18 21.89
C ASN A 264 -19.40 -17.31 20.68
N LYS A 265 -18.48 -16.36 20.84
CA LYS A 265 -18.12 -15.44 19.75
C LYS A 265 -16.68 -15.66 19.37
N THR A 266 -16.46 -16.04 18.13
CA THR A 266 -15.12 -16.16 17.54
C THR A 266 -14.87 -15.05 16.54
N ILE A 267 -13.81 -14.28 16.81
CA ILE A 267 -13.43 -13.10 16.03
C ILE A 267 -11.98 -13.28 15.60
N LEU A 268 -11.71 -13.10 14.31
CA LEU A 268 -10.36 -13.09 13.77
C LEU A 268 -9.99 -11.67 13.33
N TYR A 269 -8.92 -11.15 13.92
CA TYR A 269 -8.28 -9.92 13.49
C TYR A 269 -7.12 -10.26 12.56
N ALA A 270 -7.10 -9.67 11.38
CA ALA A 270 -5.99 -9.72 10.44
C ALA A 270 -5.37 -8.34 10.32
N HIS A 271 -4.09 -8.25 10.64
CA HIS A 271 -3.29 -7.04 10.48
C HIS A 271 -2.50 -7.18 9.18
N ILE A 272 -2.78 -6.29 8.23
CA ILE A 272 -2.35 -6.37 6.85
C ILE A 272 -1.41 -5.20 6.57
N PHE A 273 -0.18 -5.52 6.17
CA PHE A 273 0.87 -4.57 5.84
C PHE A 273 1.00 -4.53 4.32
N ILE A 274 0.70 -3.38 3.70
CA ILE A 274 0.74 -3.19 2.25
C ILE A 274 1.95 -2.29 1.93
N PRO A 275 3.03 -2.83 1.33
CA PRO A 275 4.20 -2.04 1.01
C PRO A 275 3.95 -1.11 -0.19
N ALA A 276 4.68 0.00 -0.27
CA ALA A 276 4.53 0.95 -1.37
C ALA A 276 4.81 0.34 -2.75
N ASN A 277 5.71 -0.64 -2.84
CA ASN A 277 6.01 -1.35 -4.08
C ASN A 277 5.02 -2.48 -4.44
N TYR A 278 3.86 -2.60 -3.77
CA TYR A 278 2.78 -3.51 -4.19
C TYR A 278 2.40 -3.32 -5.68
N PRO A 279 2.25 -4.40 -6.48
CA PRO A 279 2.23 -5.83 -6.09
C PRO A 279 3.60 -6.52 -6.15
N GLN A 280 4.69 -5.80 -6.45
CA GLN A 280 6.03 -6.38 -6.59
C GLN A 280 6.47 -7.01 -5.26
N ALA A 281 6.32 -6.27 -4.15
CA ALA A 281 6.33 -6.90 -2.83
C ALA A 281 4.90 -7.19 -2.38
N ARG A 282 4.75 -8.32 -1.69
CA ARG A 282 3.46 -8.81 -1.22
C ARG A 282 3.05 -8.14 0.07
N SER A 283 1.74 -8.12 0.30
CA SER A 283 1.22 -7.78 1.61
C SER A 283 1.52 -8.89 2.61
N ILE A 284 1.98 -8.50 3.80
CA ILE A 284 2.20 -9.41 4.93
C ILE A 284 0.94 -9.38 5.79
N ILE A 285 0.46 -10.56 6.23
CA ILE A 285 -0.73 -10.68 7.07
C ILE A 285 -0.36 -11.41 8.36
N LEU A 286 -0.65 -10.78 9.49
CA LEU A 286 -0.54 -11.39 10.82
C LEU A 286 -1.90 -11.51 11.48
N LEU A 287 -2.12 -12.61 12.18
CA LEU A 287 -3.43 -13.01 12.67
C LEU A 287 -3.48 -13.02 14.20
N LYS A 288 -4.60 -12.54 14.73
CA LYS A 288 -4.97 -12.62 16.14
C LYS A 288 -6.41 -13.14 16.24
N LEU A 289 -6.55 -14.33 16.79
CA LEU A 289 -7.83 -15.01 16.97
C LEU A 289 -8.30 -14.81 18.42
N LEU A 290 -9.51 -14.29 18.60
CA LEU A 290 -10.18 -14.19 19.89
C LEU A 290 -11.34 -15.18 19.94
N LEU A 291 -11.29 -16.12 20.88
CA LEU A 291 -12.39 -17.04 21.16
C LEU A 291 -13.01 -16.68 22.51
N SER A 292 -14.26 -16.23 22.48
CA SER A 292 -15.07 -16.07 23.69
C SER A 292 -15.89 -17.33 23.92
N THR A 293 -15.72 -17.97 25.07
CA THR A 293 -16.50 -19.15 25.49
C THR A 293 -17.35 -18.79 26.71
N ASN A 294 -18.65 -19.09 26.65
CA ASN A 294 -19.62 -18.81 27.71
C ASN A 294 -19.64 -17.34 28.18
N GLY A 295 -19.45 -16.39 27.25
CA GLY A 295 -19.51 -14.95 27.50
C GLY A 295 -18.39 -14.32 28.36
N ASN A 296 -17.70 -15.10 29.20
CA ASN A 296 -16.81 -14.56 30.25
C ASN A 296 -15.32 -14.81 30.02
N LYS A 297 -14.93 -15.86 29.29
CA LYS A 297 -13.51 -16.17 29.05
C LYS A 297 -13.16 -15.95 27.59
N THR A 298 -12.37 -14.91 27.35
CA THR A 298 -11.75 -14.64 26.04
C THR A 298 -10.36 -15.24 26.04
N THR A 299 -10.12 -16.18 25.15
CA THR A 299 -8.78 -16.72 24.89
C THR A 299 -8.24 -16.10 23.62
N GLU A 300 -7.01 -15.58 23.70
CA GLU A 300 -6.29 -15.01 22.57
C GLU A 300 -5.31 -16.03 22.01
N ARG A 301 -5.39 -16.27 20.70
CA ARG A 301 -4.42 -17.05 19.96
C ARG A 301 -3.72 -16.17 18.94
N THR A 302 -2.40 -16.25 18.89
CA THR A 302 -1.51 -15.56 17.96
C THR A 302 -0.44 -16.52 17.48
N ARG A 303 0.44 -16.06 16.58
CA ARG A 303 1.66 -16.78 16.19
C ARG A 303 2.50 -17.26 17.39
N ALA A 304 2.50 -16.57 18.52
CA ALA A 304 3.31 -16.96 19.66
C ALA A 304 2.83 -18.26 20.33
N ASN A 305 1.52 -18.54 20.27
CA ASN A 305 0.88 -19.59 21.07
C ASN A 305 0.00 -20.59 20.28
N SER A 306 -0.13 -20.43 18.96
CA SER A 306 -0.83 -21.40 18.10
C SER A 306 -0.04 -21.66 16.81
N GLU A 307 0.28 -22.93 16.56
CA GLU A 307 0.92 -23.34 15.29
C GLU A 307 -0.06 -23.30 14.12
N ASN A 308 -1.36 -23.52 14.36
CA ASN A 308 -2.39 -23.41 13.33
C ASN A 308 -2.45 -21.99 12.75
N ILE A 309 -2.27 -20.97 13.59
CA ILE A 309 -2.16 -19.58 13.14
C ILE A 309 -0.93 -19.39 12.25
N LYS A 310 0.23 -19.92 12.62
CA LYS A 310 1.43 -19.84 11.78
C LYS A 310 1.26 -20.53 10.44
N ILE A 311 0.61 -21.69 10.42
CA ILE A 311 0.32 -22.44 9.19
C ILE A 311 -0.60 -21.61 8.29
N LEU A 312 -1.67 -21.04 8.85
CA LEU A 312 -2.58 -20.19 8.08
C LEU A 312 -1.85 -18.95 7.54
N GLU A 313 -1.09 -18.22 8.37
CA GLU A 313 -0.30 -17.07 7.95
C GLU A 313 0.67 -17.43 6.81
N ARG A 314 1.40 -18.55 6.93
CA ARG A 314 2.29 -19.05 5.86
C ARG A 314 1.51 -19.34 4.58
N SER A 315 0.34 -19.97 4.67
CA SER A 315 -0.48 -20.28 3.48
C SER A 315 -0.99 -19.05 2.75
N LEU A 316 -1.19 -17.93 3.47
CA LEU A 316 -1.55 -16.63 2.89
C LEU A 316 -0.38 -15.98 2.16
N MET A 317 0.86 -16.34 2.52
CA MET A 317 2.08 -15.81 1.90
C MET A 317 2.59 -16.68 0.73
N CYS A 318 2.20 -17.96 0.68
CA CYS A 318 2.59 -18.87 -0.39
C CYS A 318 1.96 -18.52 -1.75
N ASP A 319 2.80 -18.60 -2.79
CA ASP A 319 2.34 -18.64 -4.17
C ASP A 319 1.58 -19.93 -4.41
N ILE A 320 0.28 -19.88 -4.30
CA ILE A 320 -0.54 -20.70 -5.17
C ILE A 320 -0.82 -19.79 -6.34
N VAL A 321 0.03 -19.89 -7.37
CA VAL A 321 -0.39 -19.59 -8.74
C VAL A 321 -1.66 -20.41 -8.93
N TYR A 322 -2.83 -19.77 -8.88
CA TYR A 322 -4.04 -20.39 -9.38
C TYR A 322 -3.87 -20.48 -10.90
N SER A 323 -3.22 -21.55 -11.35
CA SER A 323 -3.50 -22.13 -12.66
C SER A 323 -3.87 -23.57 -12.37
N PRO A 324 -5.17 -23.78 -12.13
CA PRO A 324 -5.94 -24.43 -13.17
C PRO A 324 -7.30 -23.75 -13.36
N MET A 325 -7.42 -22.94 -14.41
CA MET A 325 -8.52 -23.03 -15.40
C MET A 325 -8.27 -22.17 -16.65
N THR A 326 -7.00 -22.04 -17.06
CA THR A 326 -6.64 -21.61 -18.42
C THR A 326 -5.69 -22.63 -19.05
N SER A 327 -6.15 -23.88 -19.15
CA SER A 327 -5.77 -24.69 -20.30
C SER A 327 -6.47 -24.11 -21.53
N MET A 328 -5.94 -23.01 -22.05
CA MET A 328 -6.09 -22.47 -23.42
C MET A 328 -5.50 -21.06 -23.47
N GLY A 329 -4.20 -20.97 -23.78
CA GLY A 329 -3.69 -19.92 -24.66
C GLY A 329 -3.39 -18.52 -24.11
N SER A 330 -3.56 -18.19 -22.83
CA SER A 330 -3.09 -16.89 -22.29
C SER A 330 -1.76 -17.02 -21.56
N SER A 331 -0.74 -16.43 -22.18
CA SER A 331 0.64 -16.27 -21.71
C SER A 331 0.76 -16.09 -20.19
N LEU A 332 1.65 -16.88 -19.58
CA LEU A 332 2.13 -16.85 -18.18
C LEU A 332 2.65 -15.47 -17.68
N ASN A 333 2.61 -14.44 -18.53
CA ASN A 333 3.18 -13.12 -18.31
C ASN A 333 2.12 -11.99 -18.25
N ASP A 334 0.83 -12.28 -18.06
CA ASP A 334 -0.16 -11.20 -17.93
C ASP A 334 -0.02 -10.50 -16.56
N PRO A 335 0.52 -9.27 -16.50
CA PRO A 335 0.76 -8.56 -15.24
C PRO A 335 -0.54 -8.23 -14.50
N SER A 336 -1.69 -8.34 -15.17
CA SER A 336 -3.02 -8.07 -14.63
C SER A 336 -3.39 -8.98 -13.46
N GLN A 337 -2.93 -10.24 -13.44
CA GLN A 337 -3.24 -11.20 -12.38
C GLN A 337 -2.55 -10.89 -11.05
N HIS A 338 -1.44 -10.15 -11.08
CA HIS A 338 -0.72 -9.76 -9.86
C HIS A 338 -1.39 -8.61 -9.10
N PHE A 339 -2.28 -7.85 -9.75
CA PHE A 339 -2.92 -6.72 -9.07
C PHE A 339 -4.00 -7.16 -8.07
N THR A 340 -4.50 -8.39 -8.17
CA THR A 340 -5.54 -8.94 -7.29
C THR A 340 -4.99 -9.79 -6.13
N LEU A 341 -3.68 -9.80 -5.91
CA LEU A 341 -3.04 -10.60 -4.86
C LEU A 341 -3.64 -10.36 -3.47
N LEU A 342 -3.84 -9.10 -3.08
CA LEU A 342 -4.47 -8.79 -1.79
C LEU A 342 -5.89 -9.37 -1.70
N ALA A 343 -6.69 -9.26 -2.76
CA ALA A 343 -8.03 -9.85 -2.80
C ALA A 343 -7.95 -11.38 -2.63
N GLN A 344 -7.03 -12.04 -3.32
CA GLN A 344 -6.80 -13.48 -3.18
C GLN A 344 -6.41 -13.87 -1.75
N GLN A 345 -5.53 -13.10 -1.11
CA GLN A 345 -5.14 -13.34 0.28
C GLN A 345 -6.33 -13.21 1.24
N ILE A 346 -7.17 -12.19 1.06
CA ILE A 346 -8.38 -11.98 1.88
C ILE A 346 -9.41 -13.09 1.66
N TRP A 347 -9.56 -13.58 0.43
CA TRP A 347 -10.40 -14.75 0.14
C TRP A 347 -9.88 -16.03 0.78
N ARG A 348 -8.57 -16.29 0.72
CA ARG A 348 -7.99 -17.46 1.40
C ARG A 348 -8.17 -17.36 2.90
N LEU A 349 -8.06 -16.17 3.46
CA LEU A 349 -8.30 -15.93 4.88
C LEU A 349 -9.76 -16.23 5.27
N SER A 350 -10.74 -15.84 4.46
CA SER A 350 -12.15 -16.12 4.73
C SER A 350 -12.51 -17.62 4.60
N ILE A 351 -11.80 -18.36 3.75
CA ILE A 351 -11.90 -19.83 3.65
C ILE A 351 -11.18 -20.53 4.82
N GLY A 352 -9.99 -20.04 5.16
CA GLY A 352 -9.14 -20.63 6.20
C GLY A 352 -9.66 -20.37 7.62
N PHE A 353 -10.41 -19.29 7.82
CA PHE A 353 -10.93 -18.94 9.14
C PHE A 353 -11.88 -20.01 9.75
N PRO A 354 -12.91 -20.51 9.05
CA PRO A 354 -13.72 -21.62 9.57
C PRO A 354 -12.89 -22.86 9.91
N LEU A 355 -11.96 -23.24 9.05
CA LEU A 355 -11.07 -24.39 9.27
C LEU A 355 -10.19 -24.20 10.52
N LEU A 356 -9.74 -22.97 10.77
CA LEU A 356 -9.00 -22.63 11.98
C LEU A 356 -9.86 -22.77 13.24
N ILE A 357 -11.13 -22.37 13.18
CA ILE A 357 -12.08 -22.54 14.29
C ILE A 357 -12.26 -24.02 14.60
N ASP A 358 -12.49 -24.84 13.57
CA ASP A 358 -12.69 -26.28 13.72
C ASP A 358 -11.46 -26.93 14.36
N ALA A 359 -10.26 -26.61 13.87
CA ALA A 359 -9.00 -27.15 14.39
C ALA A 359 -8.74 -26.76 15.86
N GLU A 360 -9.04 -25.53 16.26
CA GLU A 360 -8.90 -25.08 17.65
C GLU A 360 -9.99 -25.65 18.56
N SER A 361 -11.20 -25.90 18.02
CA SER A 361 -12.29 -26.52 18.77
C SER A 361 -12.00 -27.98 19.11
N ASP A 362 -11.39 -28.74 18.20
CA ASP A 362 -11.01 -30.14 18.44
C ASP A 362 -9.94 -30.28 19.52
N LEU A 363 -9.04 -29.31 19.67
CA LEU A 363 -8.07 -29.26 20.77
C LEU A 363 -8.76 -29.09 22.15
N THR A 364 -9.86 -28.34 22.21
CA THR A 364 -10.65 -28.18 23.46
C THR A 364 -11.62 -29.33 23.71
N CYS A 365 -12.02 -30.07 22.67
CA CYS A 365 -13.05 -31.11 22.71
C CYS A 365 -12.48 -32.55 22.82
N THR A 366 -11.20 -32.71 23.15
CA THR A 366 -10.60 -34.03 23.39
C THR A 366 -11.11 -34.73 24.67
N SER A 367 -11.85 -34.04 25.54
CA SER A 367 -12.38 -34.63 26.78
C SER A 367 -13.82 -35.16 26.71
N ARG A 368 -14.70 -34.63 25.84
CA ARG A 368 -16.12 -35.05 25.80
C ARG A 368 -16.47 -35.96 24.63
N ARG A 369 -16.00 -35.67 23.41
CA ARG A 369 -16.34 -36.48 22.23
C ARG A 369 -15.75 -37.90 22.25
N ARG A 370 -14.60 -38.09 22.93
CA ARG A 370 -13.98 -39.41 23.11
C ARG A 370 -14.80 -40.33 24.03
N GLN A 371 -15.45 -39.78 25.06
CA GLN A 371 -16.35 -40.55 25.93
C GLN A 371 -17.67 -40.90 25.24
N THR A 372 -18.24 -40.01 24.42
CA THR A 372 -19.50 -40.28 23.70
C THR A 372 -19.33 -41.23 22.51
N LEU A 373 -18.15 -41.30 21.90
CA LEU A 373 -17.84 -42.29 20.85
C LEU A 373 -17.47 -43.66 21.43
N LEU A 374 -16.78 -43.71 22.58
CA LEU A 374 -16.50 -44.98 23.26
C LEU A 374 -17.75 -45.60 23.91
N SER A 375 -18.73 -44.79 24.35
CA SER A 375 -20.01 -45.31 24.86
C SER A 375 -20.96 -45.76 23.75
N ARG A 376 -20.70 -45.42 22.48
CA ARG A 376 -21.50 -45.83 21.31
C ARG A 376 -20.85 -46.96 20.50
N LEU A 377 -19.67 -47.40 20.91
CA LEU A 377 -18.97 -48.57 20.36
C LEU A 377 -18.98 -49.75 21.34
N ALA A 378 -19.57 -49.57 22.52
CA ALA A 378 -19.73 -50.59 23.57
C ALA A 378 -21.18 -51.09 23.73
N ASP A 379 -22.12 -50.50 22.98
CA ASP A 379 -23.46 -51.00 22.69
C ASP A 379 -23.52 -51.32 21.18
#